data_AF-A0A1E2WX19-F1
#
_entry.id   AF-A0A1E2WX19-F1
#
_cell.length_a   1.000
_cell.length_b   1.000
_cell.length_c   1.000
_cell.angle_alpha   90.00
_cell.angle_beta   90.00
_cell.angle_gamma   90.00
#
_symmetry.space_group_name_H-M   'P 1'
#
loop_
_entity.id
_entity.type
_entity.pdbx_description
1 polymer ?
#
loop_
_entity_poly.entity_id
_entity_poly.type
_entity_poly.pdbx_seq_one_letter_code
_entity_poly.pdbx_strand_id
1 'polypeptide(L)'
;MLQLAQVNFGTNTATLLGNLYIVLAIIYLFIIISWLVLRRNTLTTPALLIYIVQGVLAPVVMLISGIILMIQGWRLDPILQFQQLLLFLLIIYLSFKDTIINFILRIR
;
A
#
# COMPACT_ATOMS: atom_id res chain seq x y z
N MET A 1 -22.77 3.56 26.43
CA MET A 1 -23.36 3.58 25.07
C MET A 1 -22.44 2.80 24.16
N LEU A 2 -22.85 1.60 23.74
CA LEU A 2 -22.17 0.91 22.64
C LEU A 2 -22.46 1.74 21.38
N GLN A 3 -21.52 2.61 21.00
CA GLN A 3 -21.55 3.21 19.66
C GLN A 3 -21.42 2.04 18.70
N LEU A 4 -22.53 1.61 18.12
CA LEU A 4 -22.47 0.74 16.95
C LEU A 4 -21.62 1.50 15.94
N ALA A 5 -20.48 0.92 15.54
CA ALA A 5 -19.83 1.31 14.30
C ALA A 5 -20.92 1.19 13.23
N GLN A 6 -21.46 2.33 12.80
CA GLN A 6 -22.33 2.36 11.64
C GLN A 6 -21.42 2.01 10.47
N VAL A 7 -21.33 0.72 10.16
CA VAL A 7 -20.73 0.26 8.92
C VAL A 7 -21.51 0.97 7.83
N ASN A 8 -20.85 1.85 7.11
CA ASN A 8 -21.47 2.68 6.10
C ASN A 8 -21.77 1.80 4.87
N PHE A 9 -22.78 0.95 4.98
CA PHE A 9 -23.28 0.12 3.89
C PHE A 9 -24.01 1.03 2.89
N GLY A 10 -23.25 1.62 1.97
CA GLY A 10 -23.75 2.48 0.92
C GLY A 10 -22.68 2.79 -0.14
N THR A 11 -23.10 3.28 -1.30
CA THR A 11 -22.22 3.77 -2.38
C THR A 11 -21.68 5.17 -2.05
N ASN A 12 -21.07 5.32 -0.88
CA ASN A 12 -20.38 6.54 -0.50
C ASN A 12 -19.01 6.59 -1.21
N THR A 13 -18.47 7.78 -1.41
CA THR A 13 -17.17 7.98 -2.07
C THR A 13 -16.05 7.24 -1.32
N ALA A 14 -16.12 7.18 0.01
CA ALA A 14 -15.17 6.47 0.83
C ALA A 14 -15.17 4.94 0.58
N THR A 15 -16.35 4.31 0.53
CA THR A 15 -16.44 2.86 0.27
C THR A 15 -16.00 2.53 -1.16
N LEU A 16 -16.28 3.42 -2.12
CA LEU A 16 -15.78 3.29 -3.50
C LEU A 16 -14.25 3.40 -3.56
N LEU A 17 -13.65 4.36 -2.85
CA LEU A 17 -12.19 4.46 -2.70
C LEU A 17 -11.61 3.22 -2.01
N GLY A 18 -12.26 2.71 -0.97
CA GLY A 18 -11.84 1.51 -0.25
C GLY A 18 -11.77 0.28 -1.16
N ASN A 19 -12.82 0.07 -1.97
CA ASN A 19 -12.84 -0.99 -2.98
C ASN A 19 -11.74 -0.81 -4.02
N LEU A 20 -11.49 0.42 -4.49
CA LEU A 20 -10.38 0.71 -5.41
C LEU A 20 -9.03 0.35 -4.78
N TYR A 21 -8.78 0.71 -3.53
CA TYR A 21 -7.55 0.34 -2.83
C TYR A 21 -7.35 -1.19 -2.76
N ILE A 22 -8.41 -1.95 -2.47
CA ILE A 22 -8.34 -3.42 -2.41
C ILE A 22 -8.04 -4.02 -3.78
N VAL A 23 -8.77 -3.61 -4.81
CA VAL A 23 -8.57 -4.09 -6.19
C VAL A 23 -7.16 -3.73 -6.67
N LEU A 24 -6.73 -2.50 -6.45
CA LEU A 24 -5.39 -2.04 -6.83
C LEU A 24 -4.29 -2.75 -6.05
N ALA A 25 -4.49 -3.09 -4.78
CA ALA A 25 -3.52 -3.87 -4.01
C ALA A 25 -3.29 -5.25 -4.62
N ILE A 26 -4.37 -5.94 -5.02
CA ILE A 26 -4.31 -7.25 -5.66
C ILE A 26 -3.60 -7.14 -7.01
N ILE A 27 -4.02 -6.18 -7.85
CA ILE A 27 -3.40 -5.93 -9.17
C ILE A 27 -1.91 -5.61 -9.00
N TYR A 28 -1.56 -4.75 -8.05
CA TYR A 28 -0.19 -4.37 -7.77
C TYR A 28 0.68 -5.58 -7.38
N LEU A 29 0.14 -6.46 -6.54
CA LEU A 29 0.83 -7.68 -6.12
C LEU A 29 1.09 -8.63 -7.31
N PHE A 30 0.12 -8.80 -8.21
CA PHE A 30 0.35 -9.60 -9.43
C PHE A 30 1.40 -8.96 -10.36
N ILE A 31 1.35 -7.64 -10.54
CA ILE A 31 2.31 -6.91 -11.37
C ILE A 31 3.72 -7.04 -10.81
N ILE A 32 3.92 -6.79 -9.51
CA ILE A 32 5.26 -6.82 -8.91
C ILE A 32 5.86 -8.23 -8.92
N ILE A 33 5.05 -9.27 -8.66
CA ILE A 33 5.49 -10.67 -8.75
C ILE A 33 5.90 -11.00 -10.19
N SER A 34 5.05 -10.70 -11.17
CA SER A 34 5.32 -10.98 -12.58
C SER A 34 6.60 -10.29 -13.04
N TRP A 35 6.78 -9.02 -12.67
CA TRP A 35 7.96 -8.24 -13.00
C TRP A 35 9.23 -8.77 -12.32
N LEU A 36 9.14 -9.16 -11.05
CA LEU A 36 10.29 -9.67 -10.28
C LEU A 36 10.74 -11.03 -10.81
N VAL A 37 9.81 -11.90 -11.23
CA VAL A 37 10.14 -13.19 -11.88
C VAL A 37 10.95 -12.96 -13.14
N LEU A 38 10.56 -11.99 -13.98
CA LEU A 38 11.27 -11.67 -15.23
C LEU A 38 12.66 -11.09 -15.00
N ARG A 39 12.87 -10.32 -13.92
CA ARG A 39 14.12 -9.58 -13.68
C ARG A 39 15.03 -10.16 -12.61
N ARG A 40 14.63 -11.26 -11.95
CA ARG A 40 15.37 -11.90 -10.85
C ARG A 40 16.85 -12.10 -11.17
N ASN A 41 17.18 -12.50 -12.40
CA ASN A 41 18.56 -12.84 -12.79
C ASN A 41 19.42 -11.61 -13.15
N THR A 42 18.81 -10.45 -13.33
CA THR A 42 19.50 -9.20 -13.71
C THR A 42 19.81 -8.29 -12.53
N LEU A 43 19.02 -8.40 -11.46
CA LEU A 43 19.10 -7.54 -10.28
C LEU A 43 20.22 -7.99 -9.34
N THR A 44 20.86 -7.02 -8.68
CA THR A 44 21.78 -7.31 -7.58
C THR A 44 20.99 -7.81 -6.36
N THR A 45 21.58 -8.69 -5.56
CA THR A 45 20.99 -9.21 -4.32
C THR A 45 20.37 -8.12 -3.42
N PRO A 46 21.03 -6.97 -3.13
CA PRO A 46 20.42 -5.92 -2.32
C PRO A 46 19.22 -5.26 -2.99
N ALA A 47 19.27 -4.99 -4.31
CA ALA A 47 18.15 -4.40 -5.02
C ALA A 47 16.94 -5.34 -5.03
N LEU A 48 17.16 -6.65 -5.24
CA LEU A 48 16.11 -7.66 -5.23
C LEU A 48 15.40 -7.74 -3.86
N LEU A 49 16.15 -7.73 -2.75
CA LEU A 49 15.55 -7.72 -1.41
C LEU A 49 14.67 -6.50 -1.18
N ILE A 50 15.11 -5.31 -1.61
CA ILE A 50 14.33 -4.08 -1.49
C ILE A 50 13.01 -4.18 -2.30
N TYR A 51 13.04 -4.74 -3.51
CA TYR A 51 11.83 -4.97 -4.30
C TYR A 51 10.89 -6.01 -3.67
N ILE A 52 11.42 -7.05 -3.03
CA ILE A 52 10.59 -8.03 -2.29
C ILE A 52 9.88 -7.35 -1.12
N VAL A 53 10.61 -6.55 -0.33
CA VAL A 53 10.00 -5.80 0.78
C VAL A 53 8.91 -4.87 0.27
N GLN A 54 9.14 -4.15 -0.83
CA GLN A 54 8.11 -3.32 -1.47
C GLN A 54 6.90 -4.16 -1.90
N GLY A 55 7.15 -5.33 -2.51
CA GLY A 55 6.12 -6.22 -3.02
C GLY A 55 5.20 -6.80 -1.95
N VAL A 56 5.61 -6.78 -0.68
CA VAL A 56 4.77 -7.15 0.46
C VAL A 56 4.18 -5.91 1.13
N LEU A 57 5.03 -4.91 1.43
CA LEU A 57 4.65 -3.76 2.24
C LEU A 57 3.61 -2.88 1.54
N ALA A 58 3.78 -2.57 0.25
CA ALA A 58 2.84 -1.73 -0.50
C ALA A 58 1.42 -2.33 -0.59
N PRO A 59 1.22 -3.59 -1.04
CA PRO A 59 -0.13 -4.14 -1.10
C PRO A 59 -0.75 -4.34 0.28
N VAL A 60 0.02 -4.68 1.32
CA VAL A 60 -0.51 -4.77 2.70
C VAL A 60 -1.04 -3.42 3.17
N VAL A 61 -0.27 -2.34 2.98
CA VAL A 61 -0.70 -0.98 3.33
C VAL A 61 -1.96 -0.58 2.56
N MET A 62 -2.03 -0.89 1.26
CA MET A 62 -3.20 -0.60 0.43
C MET A 62 -4.42 -1.40 0.86
N LEU A 63 -4.28 -2.69 1.22
CA LEU A 63 -5.37 -3.51 1.74
C LEU A 63 -5.91 -2.98 3.07
N ILE A 64 -5.01 -2.68 4.02
CA ILE A 64 -5.39 -2.10 5.31
C ILE A 64 -6.12 -0.77 5.09
N SER A 65 -5.60 0.09 4.21
CA SER A 65 -6.23 1.36 3.87
C SER A 65 -7.61 1.18 3.27
N GLY A 66 -7.77 0.21 2.36
CA GLY A 66 -9.06 -0.11 1.75
C GLY A 66 -10.09 -0.58 2.76
N ILE A 67 -9.70 -1.47 3.67
CA ILE A 67 -10.55 -1.99 4.75
C ILE A 67 -10.98 -0.85 5.69
N ILE A 68 -10.06 0.04 6.08
CA ILE A 68 -10.37 1.20 6.94
C ILE A 68 -11.45 2.07 6.28
N LEU A 69 -11.30 2.39 4.98
CA LEU A 69 -12.27 3.19 4.24
C LEU A 69 -13.66 2.52 4.09
N MET A 70 -13.73 1.19 4.17
CA MET A 70 -15.00 0.46 4.16
C MET A 70 -15.70 0.47 5.53
N ILE A 71 -14.93 0.52 6.61
CA ILE A 71 -15.44 0.39 8.00
C ILE A 71 -15.60 1.76 8.67
N GLN A 72 -15.03 2.83 8.11
CA GLN A 72 -15.07 4.18 8.70
C GLN A 72 -16.50 4.67 9.01
N GLY A 73 -16.64 5.32 10.16
CA GLY A 73 -17.84 5.99 10.65
C GLY A 73 -17.77 7.51 10.43
N TRP A 74 -18.37 8.28 11.36
CA TRP A 74 -18.60 9.72 11.18
C TRP A 74 -17.30 10.56 11.19
N ARG A 75 -17.44 11.81 10.75
CA ARG A 75 -16.47 12.77 10.20
C ARG A 75 -15.04 12.91 10.76
N LEU A 76 -14.69 12.36 11.93
CA LEU A 76 -13.41 12.62 12.61
C LEU A 76 -12.80 11.38 13.28
N ASP A 77 -12.93 10.22 12.63
CA ASP A 77 -12.43 8.97 13.18
C ASP A 77 -10.89 8.96 13.30
N PRO A 78 -10.31 8.71 14.49
CA PRO A 78 -8.86 8.53 14.67
C PRO A 78 -8.27 7.46 13.73
N ILE A 79 -9.08 6.48 13.30
CA ILE A 79 -8.65 5.45 12.37
C ILE A 79 -8.36 5.98 10.95
N LEU A 80 -9.04 7.05 10.53
CA LEU A 80 -8.75 7.72 9.25
C LEU A 80 -7.45 8.51 9.31
N GLN A 81 -7.15 9.13 10.45
CA GLN A 81 -5.87 9.78 10.67
C GLN A 81 -4.72 8.76 10.68
N PHE A 82 -4.95 7.59 11.28
CA PHE A 82 -4.01 6.46 11.22
C PHE A 82 -3.79 5.96 9.79
N GLN A 83 -4.86 5.83 8.99
CA GLN A 83 -4.73 5.49 7.58
C GLN A 83 -3.87 6.52 6.83
N GLN A 84 -4.09 7.81 7.06
CA GLN A 84 -3.29 8.86 6.42
C GLN A 84 -1.82 8.77 6.82
N LEU A 85 -1.54 8.50 8.10
CA LEU A 85 -0.17 8.25 8.58
C LEU A 85 0.46 7.03 7.89
N LEU A 86 -0.29 5.94 7.75
CA LEU A 86 0.15 4.71 7.08
C LEU A 86 0.51 4.97 5.61
N LEU A 87 -0.32 5.71 4.88
CA LEU A 87 -0.06 6.11 3.50
C LEU A 87 1.14 7.06 3.40
N PHE A 88 1.28 8.00 4.34
CA PHE A 88 2.42 8.90 4.40
C PHE A 88 3.74 8.16 4.61
N LEU A 89 3.76 7.19 5.54
CA LEU A 89 4.92 6.32 5.76
C LEU A 89 5.26 5.48 4.53
N LEU A 90 4.25 4.99 3.80
CA LEU A 90 4.47 4.28 2.54
C LEU A 90 5.12 5.19 1.48
N ILE A 91 4.66 6.43 1.34
CA ILE A 91 5.25 7.39 0.39
C ILE A 91 6.71 7.70 0.75
N ILE A 92 7.00 7.92 2.03
CA ILE A 92 8.38 8.09 2.51
C ILE A 92 9.21 6.87 2.15
N TYR A 93 8.73 5.67 2.48
CA TYR A 93 9.43 4.42 2.17
C TYR A 93 9.73 4.30 0.67
N LEU A 94 8.74 4.52 -0.20
CA LEU A 94 8.91 4.43 -1.65
C LEU A 94 9.92 5.47 -2.17
N SER A 95 9.90 6.68 -1.64
CA SER A 95 10.82 7.77 -2.02
C SER A 95 12.27 7.46 -1.64
N PHE A 96 12.49 6.97 -0.41
CA PHE A 96 13.81 6.53 0.04
C PHE A 96 14.31 5.33 -0.76
N LYS A 97 13.43 4.35 -0.96
CA LYS A 97 13.71 3.15 -1.74
C LYS A 97 14.16 3.49 -3.16
N ASP A 98 13.49 4.42 -3.84
CA ASP A 98 13.85 4.83 -5.20
C ASP A 98 15.23 5.49 -5.24
N THR A 99 15.51 6.38 -4.30
CA THR A 99 16.82 7.03 -4.14
C THR A 99 17.95 6.02 -3.92
N ILE A 100 17.72 5.02 -3.04
CA ILE A 100 18.70 3.96 -2.75
C ILE A 100 18.94 3.08 -3.98
N ILE A 101 17.89 2.69 -4.71
CA ILE A 101 18.04 1.85 -5.90
C ILE A 101 18.81 2.58 -6.98
N ASN A 102 18.51 3.86 -7.24
CA ASN A 102 19.23 4.67 -8.22
C ASN A 102 20.72 4.80 -7.85
N PHE A 103 21.04 4.93 -6.56
CA PHE A 103 22.42 4.94 -6.09
C PHE A 103 23.14 3.59 -6.31
N ILE A 104 22.50 2.47 -5.94
CA ILE A 104 23.05 1.12 -6.12
C ILE A 104 23.29 0.82 -7.60
N LEU A 105 22.34 1.18 -8.48
CA LEU A 105 22.46 0.94 -9.91
C LEU A 105 23.50 1.84 -10.58
N ARG A 106 23.77 3.04 -10.06
CA ARG A 106 24.78 3.95 -10.61
C ARG A 106 26.21 3.53 -10.30
N ILE A 107 26.42 2.83 -9.18
CA ILE A 107 27.77 2.37 -8.75
C ILE A 107 28.22 1.14 -9.54
N ARG A 108 27.28 0.37 -10.10
CA ARG A 108 27.55 -0.83 -10.88
C ARG A 108 27.73 -0.50 -12.36
#